data_AF-A0A9X8CIC3-F1
#
_entry.id   AF-A0A9X8CIC3-F1
#
_cell.length_a   1.000
_cell.length_b   1.000
_cell.length_c   1.000
_cell.angle_alpha   90.00
_cell.angle_beta   90.00
_cell.angle_gamma   90.00
#
_symmetry.space_group_name_H-M   'P 1'
#
loop_
_entity.id
_entity.type
_entity.pdbx_description
1 polymer ?
#
loop_
_entity_poly.entity_id
_entity_poly.type
_entity_poly.pdbx_seq_one_letter_code
_entity_poly.pdbx_strand_id
1 'polypeptide(L)'
;MEIKGLELTLFFKGAKKNDSFILFLKDVIDTGLKKLESKGMPDSLQLYSKYRRKDVLRLLNMKFNQNEQGIGGYTYNNNQFVIFVTLDKGKDFKASLMAYEDEFIDEQTFHWFTKSPRTIDSPEVKILRGSENWTIHLFIKRKYNQQDRETDVYYVGEMNPIIETIEQNKKPTSDNTLKNVVEMDFLLKNRVEPNMYEFLTGNLD
;
A
#
# COMPACT_ATOMS: atom_id res chain seq x y z
N MET A 1 4.51 13.80 33.22
CA MET A 1 3.45 13.59 32.21
C MET A 1 3.33 12.09 32.00
N GLU A 2 2.39 11.43 32.68
CA GLU A 2 2.09 10.03 32.43
C GLU A 2 1.18 9.95 31.21
N ILE A 3 1.71 9.43 30.10
CA ILE A 3 0.91 9.12 28.92
C ILE A 3 0.22 7.79 29.24
N LYS A 4 -1.09 7.83 29.53
CA LYS A 4 -1.89 6.63 29.80
C LYS A 4 -1.76 5.65 28.63
N GLY A 5 -1.41 4.39 28.91
CA GLY A 5 -1.36 3.30 27.93
C GLY A 5 0.03 2.96 27.37
N LEU A 6 1.10 3.61 27.83
CA LEU A 6 2.47 3.26 27.47
C LEU A 6 3.25 2.80 28.70
N GLU A 7 3.68 1.53 28.69
CA GLU A 7 4.55 0.97 29.72
C GLU A 7 5.94 0.70 29.16
N LEU A 8 6.97 1.06 29.92
CA LEU A 8 8.34 0.69 29.56
C LEU A 8 8.54 -0.82 29.74
N THR A 9 9.00 -1.48 28.69
CA THR A 9 9.38 -2.89 28.75
C THR A 9 10.52 -3.09 29.76
N LEU A 10 10.61 -4.29 30.35
CA LEU A 10 11.72 -4.64 31.26
C LEU A 10 13.08 -4.43 30.60
N PHE A 11 13.20 -4.77 29.32
CA PHE A 11 14.38 -4.51 28.51
C PHE A 11 14.75 -3.02 28.51
N PHE A 12 13.80 -2.14 28.18
CA PHE A 12 14.08 -0.71 28.12
C PHE A 12 14.42 -0.12 29.49
N LYS A 13 13.75 -0.57 30.55
CA LYS A 13 14.10 -0.19 31.94
C LYS A 13 15.54 -0.54 32.29
N GLY A 14 16.04 -1.69 31.83
CA GLY A 14 17.43 -2.09 32.00
C GLY A 14 18.39 -1.25 31.15
N ALA A 15 18.10 -1.11 29.85
CA ALA A 15 18.93 -0.35 28.91
C ALA A 15 19.11 1.12 29.32
N LYS A 16 18.09 1.72 29.95
CA LYS A 16 18.14 3.11 30.45
C LYS A 16 19.23 3.36 31.50
N LYS A 17 19.76 2.31 32.16
CA LYS A 17 20.84 2.44 33.14
C LYS A 17 22.23 2.54 32.50
N ASN A 18 22.35 2.36 31.18
CA ASN A 18 23.61 2.43 30.45
C ASN A 18 23.73 3.82 29.78
N ASP A 19 24.76 4.58 30.16
CA ASP A 19 24.96 5.95 29.67
C ASP A 19 25.21 5.99 28.16
N SER A 20 25.96 5.03 27.60
CA SER A 20 26.19 4.93 26.15
C SER A 20 24.89 4.64 25.39
N PHE A 21 24.01 3.80 25.94
CA PHE A 21 22.69 3.56 25.35
C PHE A 21 21.86 4.85 25.31
N ILE A 22 21.87 5.64 26.39
CA ILE A 22 21.14 6.91 26.44
C ILE A 22 21.73 7.96 25.50
N LEU A 23 23.06 8.01 25.37
CA LEU A 23 23.72 8.88 24.41
C LEU A 23 23.28 8.57 22.98
N PHE A 24 23.34 7.29 22.57
CA PHE A 24 22.91 6.88 21.22
C PHE A 24 21.41 7.04 21.00
N LEU A 25 20.59 6.76 22.02
CA LEU A 25 19.15 6.98 21.92
C LEU A 25 18.82 8.45 21.68
N LYS A 26 19.45 9.37 22.42
CA LYS A 26 19.30 10.82 22.21
C LYS A 26 19.76 11.24 20.83
N ASP A 27 20.93 10.78 20.39
CA ASP A 27 21.44 11.10 19.06
C ASP A 27 20.48 10.67 17.92
N VAL A 28 19.89 9.48 18.03
CA VAL A 28 18.89 9.00 17.07
C VAL A 28 17.62 9.86 17.11
N ILE A 29 17.14 10.24 18.30
CA ILE A 29 15.97 11.10 18.45
C ILE A 29 16.23 12.49 17.86
N ASP A 30 17.35 13.12 18.23
CA ASP A 30 17.74 14.46 17.76
C ASP A 30 17.96 14.48 16.25
N THR A 31 18.57 13.43 15.70
CA THR A 31 18.71 13.26 14.24
C THR A 31 17.36 13.14 13.57
N GLY A 32 16.42 12.39 14.16
CA GLY A 32 15.05 12.27 13.67
C GLY A 32 14.33 13.61 13.66
N LEU A 33 14.40 14.37 14.77
CA LEU A 33 13.78 15.69 14.90
C LEU A 33 14.34 16.69 13.89
N LYS A 34 15.67 16.77 13.72
CA LYS A 34 16.29 17.65 12.70
C LYS A 34 15.90 17.30 11.27
N LYS A 35 15.69 16.01 10.97
CA LYS A 35 15.16 15.58 9.67
C LYS A 35 13.71 16.05 9.47
N LEU A 36 12.91 16.03 10.53
CA LEU A 36 11.54 16.54 10.50
C LEU A 36 11.50 18.07 10.37
N GLU A 37 12.42 18.80 11.01
CA GLU A 37 12.52 20.26 10.85
C GLU A 37 12.87 20.66 9.41
N SER A 38 13.77 19.93 8.75
CA SER A 38 14.19 20.24 7.38
C SER A 38 13.22 19.76 6.30
N LYS A 39 12.43 18.70 6.54
CA LYS A 39 11.50 18.13 5.57
C LYS A 39 10.01 18.35 5.90
N GLY A 40 9.70 18.87 7.07
CA GLY A 40 8.37 18.85 7.67
C GLY A 40 8.01 17.47 8.24
N MET A 41 7.14 17.45 9.25
CA MET A 41 6.43 16.22 9.63
C MET A 41 5.33 16.01 8.60
N PRO A 42 5.34 14.90 7.82
CA PRO A 42 4.22 14.62 6.94
C PRO A 42 3.03 14.23 7.82
N ASP A 43 2.12 15.18 8.05
CA ASP A 43 0.85 14.95 8.75
C ASP A 43 -0.06 13.98 7.98
N SER A 44 0.24 13.75 6.70
CA SER A 44 -0.49 12.86 5.81
C SER A 44 0.41 12.25 4.73
N LEU A 45 -0.10 11.21 4.07
CA LEU A 45 0.46 10.71 2.82
C LEU A 45 0.44 11.83 1.76
N GLN A 46 1.58 12.04 1.10
CA GLN A 46 1.75 13.04 0.06
C GLN A 46 1.70 12.38 -1.31
N LEU A 47 0.92 12.95 -2.23
CA LEU A 47 0.83 12.46 -3.59
C LEU A 47 2.23 12.33 -4.20
N TYR A 48 2.45 11.21 -4.89
CA TYR A 48 3.64 10.88 -5.66
C TYR A 48 4.93 10.73 -4.85
N SER A 49 4.84 10.77 -3.52
CA SER A 49 5.95 10.41 -2.64
C SER A 49 6.11 8.89 -2.54
N LYS A 50 7.36 8.46 -2.35
CA LYS A 50 7.74 7.06 -2.14
C LYS A 50 7.60 6.67 -0.68
N TYR A 51 7.05 5.48 -0.45
CA TYR A 51 6.90 4.90 0.87
C TYR A 51 7.27 3.43 0.89
N ARG A 52 7.83 2.96 2.01
CA ARG A 52 7.85 1.53 2.31
C ARG A 52 6.47 1.13 2.80
N ARG A 53 6.02 -0.08 2.48
CA ARG A 53 4.71 -0.61 2.92
C ARG A 53 4.48 -0.46 4.43
N LYS A 54 5.48 -0.76 5.26
CA LYS A 54 5.37 -0.60 6.73
C LYS A 54 5.18 0.85 7.18
N ASP A 55 5.78 1.80 6.45
CA ASP A 55 5.75 3.20 6.82
C ASP A 55 4.39 3.79 6.46
N VAL A 56 3.77 3.33 5.37
CA VAL A 56 2.35 3.59 5.08
C VAL A 56 1.44 3.16 6.23
N LEU A 57 1.57 1.92 6.71
CA LEU A 57 0.72 1.41 7.79
C LEU A 57 0.92 2.20 9.10
N ARG A 58 2.16 2.63 9.39
CA ARG A 58 2.46 3.48 10.55
C ARG A 58 1.84 4.87 10.42
N LEU A 59 1.98 5.50 9.26
CA LEU A 59 1.41 6.83 8.98
C LEU A 59 -0.12 6.82 9.08
N LEU A 60 -0.76 5.72 8.67
CA LEU A 60 -2.20 5.53 8.75
C LEU A 60 -2.70 5.00 10.12
N ASN A 61 -1.81 4.91 11.12
CA ASN A 61 -2.10 4.35 12.45
C ASN A 61 -2.75 2.95 12.41
N MET A 62 -2.42 2.16 11.38
CA MET A 62 -2.94 0.81 11.23
C MET A 62 -2.14 -0.16 12.11
N LYS A 63 -2.85 -1.04 12.82
CA LYS A 63 -2.19 -2.13 13.58
C LYS A 63 -1.79 -3.24 12.62
N PHE A 64 -0.53 -3.62 12.63
CA PHE A 64 -0.03 -4.78 11.88
C PHE A 64 1.01 -5.55 12.69
N ASN A 65 0.86 -6.86 12.75
CA ASN A 65 1.77 -7.77 13.47
C ASN A 65 2.59 -8.64 12.51
N GLN A 66 2.72 -8.22 11.25
CA GLN A 66 3.39 -8.98 10.19
C GLN A 66 4.66 -8.25 9.72
N ASN A 67 5.67 -9.03 9.31
CA ASN A 67 6.88 -8.49 8.69
C ASN A 67 6.54 -7.87 7.32
N GLU A 68 7.38 -6.97 6.80
CA GLU A 68 7.17 -6.28 5.52
C GLU A 68 6.84 -7.23 4.35
N GLN A 69 7.43 -8.43 4.35
CA GLN A 69 7.20 -9.48 3.34
C GLN A 69 5.78 -10.10 3.42
N GLY A 70 5.08 -9.97 4.54
CA GLY A 70 3.71 -10.46 4.72
C GLY A 70 2.63 -9.48 4.21
N ILE A 71 2.98 -8.22 3.99
CA ILE A 71 2.06 -7.21 3.44
C ILE A 71 1.95 -7.45 1.92
N GLY A 72 0.98 -8.29 1.53
CA GLY A 72 0.69 -8.53 0.11
C GLY A 72 -0.03 -7.35 -0.57
N GLY A 73 -0.77 -7.62 -1.64
CA GLY A 73 -1.42 -6.58 -2.47
C GLY A 73 -2.48 -5.67 -1.82
N TYR A 74 -3.01 -5.98 -0.63
CA TYR A 74 -3.89 -5.06 0.11
C TYR A 74 -4.04 -5.47 1.58
N THR A 75 -4.45 -4.53 2.43
CA THR A 75 -4.79 -4.72 3.84
C THR A 75 -5.78 -3.65 4.32
N TYR A 76 -6.49 -3.90 5.42
CA TYR A 76 -7.48 -2.98 5.97
C TYR A 76 -7.56 -3.05 7.49
N ASN A 77 -7.64 -1.89 8.14
CA ASN A 77 -7.76 -1.72 9.60
C ASN A 77 -8.09 -0.25 9.90
N ASN A 78 -8.73 0.04 11.05
CA ASN A 78 -8.93 1.42 11.51
C ASN A 78 -9.60 2.33 10.46
N ASN A 79 -10.59 1.82 9.73
CA ASN A 79 -11.28 2.55 8.65
C ASN A 79 -10.37 2.99 7.49
N GLN A 80 -9.19 2.37 7.37
CA GLN A 80 -8.24 2.54 6.27
C GLN A 80 -8.17 1.26 5.45
N PHE A 81 -8.29 1.37 4.14
CA PHE A 81 -8.07 0.29 3.18
C PHE A 81 -6.90 0.68 2.28
N VAL A 82 -5.87 -0.16 2.21
CA VAL A 82 -4.66 0.15 1.46
C VAL A 82 -4.45 -0.89 0.38
N ILE A 83 -4.30 -0.44 -0.86
CA ILE A 83 -4.04 -1.29 -2.02
C ILE A 83 -2.63 -1.01 -2.53
N PHE A 84 -1.83 -2.07 -2.66
CA PHE A 84 -0.47 -2.05 -3.22
C PHE A 84 -0.45 -2.84 -4.53
N VAL A 85 -0.36 -2.15 -5.64
CA VAL A 85 -0.27 -2.76 -6.97
C VAL A 85 1.15 -2.68 -7.49
N THR A 86 1.59 -3.68 -8.26
CA THR A 86 2.80 -3.57 -9.07
C THR A 86 2.41 -3.55 -10.54
N LEU A 87 2.69 -2.46 -11.24
CA LEU A 87 2.54 -2.39 -12.68
C LEU A 87 3.84 -2.91 -13.32
N ASP A 88 3.77 -4.08 -13.97
CA ASP A 88 4.89 -4.72 -14.68
C ASP A 88 4.68 -4.60 -16.20
N LYS A 89 5.69 -4.11 -16.90
CA LYS A 89 5.68 -3.88 -18.37
C LYS A 89 6.51 -4.89 -19.14
N GLY A 90 7.03 -5.93 -18.48
CA GLY A 90 7.84 -6.93 -19.15
C GLY A 90 7.07 -7.68 -20.24
N LYS A 91 7.63 -7.76 -21.46
CA LYS A 91 7.18 -8.65 -22.55
C LYS A 91 7.10 -10.14 -22.14
N ASP A 92 7.69 -10.49 -21.00
CA ASP A 92 7.70 -11.82 -20.39
C ASP A 92 6.60 -12.07 -19.36
N PHE A 93 5.59 -11.19 -19.23
CA PHE A 93 4.40 -11.47 -18.41
C PHE A 93 3.57 -12.68 -18.92
N LYS A 94 4.04 -13.36 -19.97
CA LYS A 94 3.55 -14.68 -20.40
C LYS A 94 3.90 -15.82 -19.44
N ALA A 95 4.70 -15.60 -18.39
CA ALA A 95 5.08 -16.65 -17.44
C ALA A 95 4.18 -16.79 -16.20
N SER A 96 3.20 -15.90 -15.99
CA SER A 96 2.17 -16.07 -14.95
C SER A 96 0.79 -16.01 -15.59
N LEU A 97 0.21 -17.17 -15.89
CA LEU A 97 -1.14 -17.38 -16.43
C LEU A 97 -2.29 -16.96 -15.48
N MET A 98 -2.01 -16.06 -14.53
CA MET A 98 -2.97 -15.23 -13.81
C MET A 98 -2.70 -13.77 -14.18
N ALA A 99 -3.17 -13.32 -15.35
CA ALA A 99 -3.10 -11.91 -15.69
C ALA A 99 -4.14 -11.13 -14.87
N TYR A 100 -3.73 -10.74 -13.65
CA TYR A 100 -4.28 -9.58 -12.97
C TYR A 100 -3.65 -8.37 -13.65
N GLU A 101 -4.32 -7.81 -14.65
CA GLU A 101 -3.91 -6.51 -15.17
C GLU A 101 -4.68 -5.48 -14.35
N ASP A 102 -4.26 -5.34 -13.07
CA ASP A 102 -4.57 -4.12 -12.35
C ASP A 102 -3.98 -2.99 -13.20
N GLU A 103 -4.81 -2.06 -13.66
CA GLU A 103 -4.40 -1.09 -14.67
C GLU A 103 -5.11 0.24 -14.49
N PHE A 104 -4.49 1.30 -15.02
CA PHE A 104 -5.20 2.54 -15.24
C PHE A 104 -5.97 2.44 -16.56
N ILE A 105 -7.29 2.61 -16.49
CA ILE A 105 -8.15 2.77 -17.68
C ILE A 105 -7.92 4.16 -18.28
N ASP A 106 -7.81 5.16 -17.41
CA ASP A 106 -7.47 6.55 -17.73
C ASP A 106 -6.77 7.20 -16.52
N GLU A 107 -6.49 8.51 -16.55
CA GLU A 107 -5.79 9.19 -15.46
C GLU A 107 -6.60 9.31 -14.16
N GLN A 108 -7.88 8.93 -14.16
CA GLN A 108 -8.77 9.00 -13.00
C GLN A 108 -9.39 7.64 -12.62
N THR A 109 -9.42 6.68 -13.53
CA THR A 109 -10.10 5.40 -13.35
C THR A 109 -9.08 4.26 -13.28
N PHE A 110 -9.15 3.48 -12.20
CA PHE A 110 -8.23 2.36 -11.95
C PHE A 110 -8.99 1.04 -11.83
N HIS A 111 -8.68 0.09 -12.70
CA HIS A 111 -9.23 -1.26 -12.68
C HIS A 111 -8.42 -2.15 -11.73
N TRP A 112 -9.09 -2.92 -10.89
CA TRP A 112 -8.43 -3.69 -9.85
C TRP A 112 -9.08 -5.04 -9.58
N PHE A 113 -8.23 -6.03 -9.28
CA PHE A 113 -8.63 -7.36 -8.85
C PHE A 113 -8.27 -7.66 -7.39
N THR A 114 -9.21 -8.28 -6.68
CA THR A 114 -8.88 -8.98 -5.43
C THR A 114 -7.92 -10.15 -5.67
N LYS A 115 -7.22 -10.55 -4.60
CA LYS A 115 -6.46 -11.81 -4.60
C LYS A 115 -7.43 -12.97 -4.77
N SER A 116 -7.03 -14.01 -5.48
CA SER A 116 -7.77 -15.28 -5.41
C SER A 116 -7.62 -15.94 -4.02
N PRO A 117 -8.60 -16.73 -3.55
CA PRO A 117 -9.88 -17.07 -4.19
C PRO A 117 -11.06 -16.26 -3.62
N ARG A 118 -11.06 -14.92 -3.74
CA ARG A 118 -12.10 -14.08 -3.15
C ARG A 118 -13.41 -14.09 -3.94
N THR A 119 -14.48 -13.85 -3.21
CA THR A 119 -15.87 -13.83 -3.66
C THR A 119 -16.54 -12.53 -3.24
N ILE A 120 -17.74 -12.27 -3.77
CA ILE A 120 -18.53 -11.10 -3.38
C ILE A 120 -18.83 -11.05 -1.86
N ASP A 121 -18.84 -12.22 -1.22
CA ASP A 121 -19.09 -12.37 0.22
C ASP A 121 -17.85 -12.20 1.11
N SER A 122 -16.68 -12.06 0.49
CA SER A 122 -15.42 -11.91 1.23
C SER A 122 -15.41 -10.61 2.05
N PRO A 123 -14.83 -10.60 3.27
CA PRO A 123 -14.86 -9.44 4.15
C PRO A 123 -14.34 -8.14 3.51
N GLU A 124 -13.25 -8.21 2.77
CA GLU A 124 -12.71 -7.06 2.04
C GLU A 124 -13.68 -6.52 0.99
N VAL A 125 -14.42 -7.39 0.29
CA VAL A 125 -15.36 -6.98 -0.76
C VAL A 125 -16.60 -6.35 -0.13
N LYS A 126 -17.06 -6.87 1.01
CA LYS A 126 -18.13 -6.23 1.80
C LYS A 126 -17.74 -4.83 2.28
N ILE A 127 -16.48 -4.63 2.68
CA ILE A 127 -15.95 -3.30 3.02
C ILE A 127 -15.99 -2.38 1.80
N LEU A 128 -15.53 -2.84 0.63
CA LEU A 128 -15.50 -2.03 -0.59
C LEU A 128 -16.92 -1.66 -1.05
N ARG A 129 -17.89 -2.57 -0.93
CA ARG A 129 -19.31 -2.31 -1.25
C ARG A 129 -19.99 -1.31 -0.31
N GLY A 130 -19.55 -1.21 0.95
CA GLY A 130 -20.08 -0.31 1.98
C GLY A 130 -18.97 0.56 2.56
N SER A 131 -18.28 1.28 1.67
CA SER A 131 -17.04 2.00 1.96
C SER A 131 -17.26 3.43 2.46
N GLU A 132 -18.49 3.82 2.83
CA GLU A 132 -18.82 5.21 3.20
C GLU A 132 -18.00 5.72 4.39
N ASN A 133 -17.64 4.81 5.30
CA ASN A 133 -16.81 5.11 6.48
C ASN A 133 -15.35 4.66 6.29
N TRP A 134 -14.91 4.37 5.07
CA TRP A 134 -13.55 3.89 4.78
C TRP A 134 -12.82 4.86 3.88
N THR A 135 -11.53 5.07 4.15
CA THR A 135 -10.62 5.75 3.22
C THR A 135 -9.81 4.70 2.49
N ILE A 136 -9.82 4.73 1.17
CA ILE A 136 -9.16 3.75 0.32
C ILE A 136 -7.98 4.41 -0.38
N HIS A 137 -6.79 3.89 -0.15
CA HIS A 137 -5.53 4.43 -0.65
C HIS A 137 -4.92 3.53 -1.71
N LEU A 138 -4.51 4.14 -2.84
CA LEU A 138 -3.78 3.45 -3.91
C LEU A 138 -2.29 3.74 -3.83
N PHE A 139 -1.51 2.66 -3.87
CA PHE A 139 -0.05 2.70 -3.96
C PHE A 139 0.43 1.84 -5.13
N ILE A 140 1.27 2.42 -5.97
CA ILE A 140 1.81 1.75 -7.15
C ILE A 140 3.31 1.54 -7.00
N LYS A 141 3.75 0.30 -7.15
CA LYS A 141 5.14 -0.02 -7.47
C LYS A 141 5.27 -0.05 -9.00
N ARG A 142 6.18 0.77 -9.53
CA ARG A 142 6.67 0.60 -10.90
C ARG A 142 7.77 -0.45 -10.88
N LYS A 143 7.73 -1.43 -11.79
CA LYS A 143 8.82 -2.40 -11.95
C LYS A 143 9.53 -2.13 -13.27
N TYR A 144 10.80 -1.74 -13.20
CA TYR A 144 11.60 -1.39 -14.38
C TYR A 144 12.11 -2.63 -15.13
N ASN A 145 12.52 -3.65 -14.39
CA ASN A 145 12.98 -4.94 -14.91
C ASN A 145 12.90 -6.03 -13.83
N GLN A 146 13.24 -7.28 -14.17
CA GLN A 146 13.19 -8.41 -13.24
C GLN A 146 14.25 -8.35 -12.12
N GLN A 147 15.32 -7.56 -12.31
CA GLN A 147 16.40 -7.39 -11.32
C GLN A 147 16.13 -6.24 -10.34
N ASP A 148 15.03 -5.50 -10.52
CA ASP A 148 14.68 -4.37 -9.68
C ASP A 148 14.35 -4.81 -8.24
N ARG A 149 15.22 -4.38 -7.32
CA ARG A 149 15.13 -4.63 -5.88
C ARG A 149 14.40 -3.52 -5.13
N GLU A 150 13.97 -2.45 -5.81
CA GLU A 150 13.19 -1.39 -5.17
C GLU A 150 11.89 -1.99 -4.62
N THR A 151 11.64 -1.77 -3.33
CA THR A 151 10.42 -2.26 -2.66
C THR A 151 9.45 -1.14 -2.33
N ASP A 152 9.89 0.10 -2.55
CA ASP A 152 9.13 1.31 -2.29
C ASP A 152 8.00 1.45 -3.31
N VAL A 153 6.93 2.08 -2.86
CA VAL A 153 5.70 2.31 -3.63
C VAL A 153 5.38 3.80 -3.66
N TYR A 154 4.87 4.28 -4.79
CA TYR A 154 4.38 5.65 -4.94
C TYR A 154 2.94 5.74 -4.44
N TYR A 155 2.63 6.74 -3.60
CA TYR A 155 1.25 7.04 -3.24
C TYR A 155 0.57 7.78 -4.40
N VAL A 156 -0.54 7.26 -4.91
CA VAL A 156 -1.25 7.85 -6.06
C VAL A 156 -2.53 8.57 -5.64
N GLY A 157 -2.99 8.34 -4.40
CA GLY A 157 -4.07 9.10 -3.81
C GLY A 157 -5.16 8.23 -3.22
N GLU A 158 -6.23 8.90 -2.80
CA GLU A 158 -7.47 8.27 -2.36
C GLU A 158 -8.37 7.97 -3.55
N MET A 159 -9.16 6.92 -3.43
CA MET A 159 -10.11 6.50 -4.46
C MET A 159 -11.42 6.00 -3.86
N ASN A 160 -12.47 6.03 -4.67
CA ASN A 160 -13.79 5.50 -4.31
C ASN A 160 -14.13 4.34 -5.25
N PRO A 161 -14.69 3.22 -4.76
CA PRO A 161 -15.12 2.13 -5.63
C PRO A 161 -16.32 2.56 -6.46
N ILE A 162 -16.35 2.14 -7.73
CA ILE A 162 -17.51 2.28 -8.61
C ILE A 162 -18.39 1.04 -8.37
N ILE A 163 -19.39 1.17 -7.49
CA ILE A 163 -20.11 0.03 -6.89
C ILE A 163 -20.75 -0.89 -7.93
N GLU A 164 -21.25 -0.33 -9.03
CA GLU A 164 -21.87 -1.04 -10.14
C GLU A 164 -20.91 -1.93 -10.94
N THR A 165 -19.60 -1.71 -10.83
CA THR A 165 -18.56 -2.51 -11.51
C THR A 165 -18.07 -3.70 -10.70
N ILE A 166 -18.52 -3.83 -9.44
CA ILE A 166 -18.06 -4.91 -8.56
C ILE A 166 -18.67 -6.23 -9.02
N GLU A 167 -17.88 -7.05 -9.69
CA GLU A 167 -18.31 -8.32 -10.27
C GLU A 167 -17.41 -9.48 -9.80
N GLN A 168 -18.03 -10.63 -9.51
CA GLN A 168 -17.30 -11.85 -9.19
C GLN A 168 -17.08 -12.67 -10.46
N ASN A 169 -15.81 -12.91 -10.78
CA ASN A 169 -15.37 -13.70 -11.93
C ASN A 169 -14.54 -14.91 -11.50
N LYS A 170 -14.19 -15.74 -12.50
CA LYS A 170 -13.24 -16.84 -12.34
C LYS A 170 -12.10 -16.65 -13.32
N LYS A 171 -10.86 -16.70 -12.82
CA LYS A 171 -9.65 -16.63 -13.65
C LYS A 171 -8.85 -17.93 -13.54
N PRO A 172 -8.18 -18.36 -14.64
CA PRO A 172 -7.29 -19.50 -14.62
C PRO A 172 -6.06 -19.21 -13.75
N THR A 173 -5.52 -20.26 -13.15
CA THR A 173 -4.29 -20.23 -12.36
C THR A 173 -3.13 -20.83 -13.15
N SER A 174 -1.91 -20.76 -12.61
CA SER A 174 -0.74 -21.45 -13.18
C SER A 174 -0.89 -22.96 -13.31
N ASP A 175 -1.77 -23.57 -12.50
CA ASP A 175 -2.14 -24.99 -12.54
C ASP A 175 -3.40 -25.27 -13.38
N ASN A 176 -3.85 -24.32 -14.22
CA ASN A 176 -5.06 -24.40 -15.05
C ASN A 176 -6.37 -24.62 -14.26
N THR A 177 -6.38 -24.35 -12.95
CA THR A 177 -7.61 -24.37 -12.15
C THR A 177 -8.28 -23.00 -12.21
N LEU A 178 -9.61 -22.96 -12.19
CA LEU A 178 -10.35 -21.70 -12.11
C LEU A 178 -10.51 -21.30 -10.65
N LYS A 179 -10.02 -20.11 -10.28
CA LYS A 179 -10.24 -19.55 -8.95
C LYS A 179 -11.10 -18.29 -9.02
N ASN A 180 -11.93 -18.13 -8.00
CA ASN A 180 -12.76 -16.95 -7.85
C ASN A 180 -11.88 -15.72 -7.63
N VAL A 181 -12.26 -14.63 -8.28
CA VAL A 181 -11.75 -13.29 -8.07
C VAL A 181 -12.94 -12.35 -8.09
N VAL A 182 -12.79 -11.20 -7.47
CA VAL A 182 -13.69 -10.06 -7.65
C VAL A 182 -12.90 -8.95 -8.32
N GLU A 183 -13.45 -8.39 -9.38
CA GLU A 183 -12.95 -7.23 -10.10
C GLU A 183 -13.84 -6.02 -9.81
N MET A 184 -13.26 -4.82 -9.90
CA MET A 184 -13.98 -3.57 -9.79
C MET A 184 -13.12 -2.42 -10.28
N ASP A 185 -13.78 -1.33 -10.66
CA ASP A 185 -13.16 -0.07 -10.96
C ASP A 185 -13.20 0.86 -9.75
N PHE A 186 -12.20 1.73 -9.67
CA PHE A 186 -12.11 2.81 -8.70
C PHE A 186 -11.98 4.14 -9.42
N LEU A 187 -12.64 5.17 -8.88
CA LEU A 187 -12.44 6.55 -9.29
C LEU A 187 -11.51 7.24 -8.29
N LEU A 188 -10.35 7.70 -8.75
CA LEU A 188 -9.44 8.51 -7.95
C LEU A 188 -10.07 9.87 -7.63
N LYS A 189 -9.93 10.30 -6.37
CA LYS A 189 -10.41 11.63 -5.92
C LYS A 189 -9.69 12.77 -6.64
N ASN A 190 -8.42 12.56 -6.99
CA ASN A 190 -7.64 13.48 -7.81
C ASN A 190 -7.14 12.73 -9.04
N ARG A 191 -7.29 13.33 -10.24
CA ARG A 191 -6.66 12.82 -11.46
C ARG A 191 -5.15 12.70 -11.25
N VAL A 192 -4.57 11.62 -11.75
CA VAL A 192 -3.11 11.46 -11.80
C VAL A 192 -2.55 12.51 -12.74
N GLU A 193 -1.56 13.27 -12.28
CA GLU A 193 -0.90 14.28 -13.10
C GLU A 193 -0.27 13.62 -14.35
N PRO A 194 -0.35 14.24 -15.54
CA PRO A 194 0.10 13.62 -16.79
C PRO A 194 1.53 13.05 -16.73
N ASN A 195 2.48 13.79 -16.15
CA ASN A 195 3.86 13.35 -16.01
C ASN A 195 3.98 12.12 -15.10
N MET A 196 3.19 12.07 -14.03
CA MET A 196 3.16 10.90 -13.15
C MET A 196 2.45 9.74 -13.81
N TYR A 197 1.37 10.00 -14.53
CA TYR A 197 0.64 8.98 -15.28
C TYR A 197 1.56 8.33 -16.30
N GLU A 198 2.19 9.11 -17.17
CA GLU A 198 3.20 8.64 -18.13
C GLU A 198 4.37 7.96 -17.43
N PHE A 199 4.81 8.47 -16.28
CA PHE A 199 5.83 7.78 -15.50
C PHE A 199 5.34 6.41 -14.99
N LEU A 200 4.11 6.24 -14.53
CA LEU A 200 3.62 4.96 -14.00
C LEU A 200 3.21 3.99 -15.13
N THR A 201 2.69 4.51 -16.24
CA THR A 201 2.07 3.75 -17.33
C THR A 201 2.86 3.79 -18.64
N GLY A 202 3.98 4.53 -18.72
CA GLY A 202 4.84 4.63 -19.89
C GLY A 202 5.90 3.55 -19.95
N ASN A 203 6.23 3.10 -21.18
CA ASN A 203 7.36 2.20 -21.43
C ASN A 203 8.67 2.96 -21.22
N LEU A 204 9.68 2.27 -20.68
CA LEU A 204 11.03 2.80 -20.71
C LEU A 204 11.58 2.45 -22.09
N ASP A 205 11.93 3.48 -22.87
CA ASP A 205 12.74 3.31 -24.08
C ASP A 205 14.15 2.81 -23.71
#